data_AF-A0A0K8LV68-F1
#
_entry.id   AF-A0A0K8LV68-F1
#
_cell.length_a   1.000
_cell.length_b   1.000
_cell.length_c   1.000
_cell.angle_alpha   90.00
_cell.angle_beta   90.00
_cell.angle_gamma   90.00
#
_symmetry.space_group_name_H-M   'P 1'
#
loop_
_entity.id
_entity.type
_entity.pdbx_description
1 polymer ?
#
loop_
_entity_poly.entity_id
_entity_poly.type
_entity_poly.pdbx_seq_one_letter_code
_entity_poly.pdbx_strand_id
1 'polypeptide(L)'
;MQTREDIFEILRAAMVELFELEPERVTLDANLYQDLEIDSIDAVDLIDHIKRKTGKKIAAEEFKSVKTVDDVVEAVYRLVNAAE
;
A
#
# COMPACT_ATOMS: atom_id res chain seq x y z
N MET A 1 -9.86 13.20 -7.81
CA MET A 1 -9.77 12.98 -6.36
C MET A 1 -9.93 11.48 -6.14
N GLN A 2 -8.86 10.77 -5.77
CA GLN A 2 -8.96 9.34 -5.46
C GLN A 2 -9.41 9.22 -3.99
N THR A 3 -10.38 8.35 -3.72
CA THR A 3 -10.84 8.07 -2.35
C THR A 3 -9.93 7.04 -1.68
N ARG A 4 -9.99 6.97 -0.35
CA ARG A 4 -9.27 5.92 0.41
C ARG A 4 -9.68 4.52 -0.01
N GLU A 5 -10.96 4.33 -0.34
CA GLU A 5 -11.51 3.05 -0.83
C GLU A 5 -10.90 2.64 -2.18
N ASP A 6 -10.79 3.57 -3.13
CA ASP A 6 -10.14 3.31 -4.43
C ASP A 6 -8.69 2.88 -4.26
N ILE A 7 -7.96 3.57 -3.38
CA ILE A 7 -6.55 3.25 -3.06
C ILE A 7 -6.43 1.89 -2.37
N PHE A 8 -7.33 1.60 -1.42
CA PHE A 8 -7.36 0.31 -0.74
C PHE A 8 -7.64 -0.84 -1.72
N GLU A 9 -8.60 -0.68 -2.63
CA GLU A 9 -8.90 -1.68 -3.66
C GLU A 9 -7.69 -1.91 -4.58
N ILE A 10 -6.99 -0.84 -4.99
CA ILE A 10 -5.75 -0.95 -5.78
C ILE A 10 -4.66 -1.67 -4.99
N LEU A 11 -4.49 -1.33 -3.70
CA LEU A 11 -3.48 -1.94 -2.84
C LEU A 11 -3.79 -3.43 -2.62
N ARG A 12 -5.05 -3.75 -2.32
CA ARG A 12 -5.54 -5.12 -2.11
C ARG A 12 -5.34 -5.95 -3.37
N ALA A 13 -5.73 -5.44 -4.53
CA ALA A 13 -5.47 -6.12 -5.80
C ALA A 13 -3.96 -6.35 -6.00
N ALA A 14 -3.13 -5.32 -5.79
CA ALA A 14 -1.68 -5.44 -5.92
C ALA A 14 -1.10 -6.48 -4.95
N MET A 15 -1.56 -6.53 -3.71
CA MET A 15 -1.10 -7.51 -2.72
C MET A 15 -1.49 -8.94 -3.09
N VAL A 16 -2.71 -9.14 -3.61
CA VAL A 16 -3.18 -10.44 -4.08
C VAL A 16 -2.42 -10.88 -5.35
N GLU A 17 -2.14 -9.94 -6.26
CA GLU A 17 -1.45 -10.23 -7.52
C GLU A 17 0.07 -10.41 -7.35
N LEU A 18 0.72 -9.61 -6.50
CA LEU A 18 2.18 -9.61 -6.31
C LEU A 18 2.63 -10.62 -5.26
N PHE A 19 1.87 -10.78 -4.19
CA PHE A 19 2.24 -11.61 -3.04
C PHE A 19 1.38 -12.86 -2.93
N GLU A 20 0.48 -13.11 -3.89
CA GLU A 20 -0.44 -14.26 -3.88
C GLU A 20 -1.24 -14.37 -2.57
N LEU A 21 -1.49 -13.23 -1.92
CA LEU A 21 -2.19 -13.17 -0.65
C LEU A 21 -3.69 -13.31 -0.83
N GLU A 22 -4.35 -13.83 0.20
CA GLU A 22 -5.80 -13.91 0.21
C GLU A 22 -6.40 -12.51 0.41
N PRO A 23 -7.38 -12.12 -0.42
CA PRO A 23 -8.00 -10.80 -0.36
C PRO A 23 -8.82 -10.61 0.93
N GLU A 24 -9.09 -11.70 1.67
CA GLU A 24 -9.73 -11.69 2.99
C GLU A 24 -8.75 -11.38 4.12
N ARG A 25 -7.44 -11.65 3.93
CA ARG A 25 -6.38 -11.31 4.88
C ARG A 25 -5.99 -9.84 4.80
N VAL A 26 -6.07 -9.25 3.61
CA VAL A 26 -5.78 -7.82 3.39
C VAL A 26 -6.91 -6.97 3.96
N THR A 27 -6.82 -6.66 5.25
CA THR A 27 -7.71 -5.73 5.96
C THR A 27 -6.96 -4.45 6.30
N LEU A 28 -7.68 -3.34 6.52
CA LEU A 28 -7.04 -2.06 6.89
C LEU A 28 -6.19 -2.18 8.17
N ASP A 29 -6.62 -3.01 9.13
CA ASP A 29 -5.90 -3.26 10.39
C ASP A 29 -4.76 -4.29 10.24
N ALA A 30 -4.71 -5.02 9.12
CA ALA A 30 -3.70 -6.05 8.90
C ALA A 30 -2.29 -5.44 8.89
N ASN A 31 -1.41 -6.07 9.65
CA ASN A 31 -0.01 -5.68 9.70
C ASN A 31 0.75 -6.26 8.51
N LEU A 32 1.44 -5.42 7.75
CA LEU A 32 2.23 -5.82 6.58
C LEU A 32 3.23 -6.91 6.94
N TYR A 33 4.00 -6.71 8.02
CA TYR A 33 5.11 -7.59 8.37
C TYR A 33 4.68 -8.81 9.20
N GLN A 34 3.71 -8.64 10.10
CA GLN A 34 3.31 -9.68 11.04
C GLN A 34 2.17 -10.55 10.52
N ASP A 35 1.20 -9.97 9.81
CA ASP A 35 -0.03 -10.65 9.38
C ASP A 35 0.04 -11.07 7.91
N LEU A 36 0.54 -10.16 7.07
CA LEU A 36 0.70 -10.38 5.63
C LEU A 36 2.09 -10.90 5.26
N GLU A 37 2.98 -11.09 6.24
CA GLU A 37 4.32 -11.66 6.07
C GLU A 37 5.18 -10.95 5.00
N ILE A 38 4.94 -9.66 4.78
CA ILE A 38 5.63 -8.82 3.79
C ILE A 38 7.06 -8.54 4.26
N ASP A 39 8.04 -8.92 3.44
CA ASP A 39 9.43 -8.61 3.72
C ASP A 39 9.84 -7.21 3.23
N SER A 40 11.06 -6.81 3.60
CA SER A 40 11.65 -5.54 3.14
C SER A 40 11.83 -5.48 1.62
N ILE A 41 11.91 -6.63 0.95
CA ILE A 41 12.03 -6.74 -0.51
C ILE A 41 10.65 -6.51 -1.15
N ASP A 42 9.63 -7.21 -0.66
CA ASP A 42 8.24 -7.08 -1.09
C ASP A 42 7.72 -5.65 -0.96
N ALA A 43 8.09 -4.98 0.13
CA ALA A 43 7.81 -3.56 0.34
C ALA A 43 8.28 -2.69 -0.84
N VAL A 44 9.45 -2.96 -1.42
CA VAL A 44 9.99 -2.20 -2.56
C VAL A 44 9.16 -2.44 -3.83
N ASP A 45 8.77 -3.68 -4.08
CA ASP A 45 7.89 -4.03 -5.21
C ASP A 45 6.50 -3.39 -5.08
N LEU A 46 5.92 -3.38 -3.87
CA LEU A 46 4.64 -2.72 -3.62
C LEU A 46 4.72 -1.21 -3.89
N ILE A 47 5.78 -0.54 -3.44
CA ILE A 47 5.99 0.89 -3.70
C ILE A 47 6.12 1.16 -5.20
N ASP A 48 6.87 0.34 -5.94
CA ASP A 48 7.02 0.52 -7.40
C ASP A 48 5.68 0.31 -8.11
N HIS A 49 4.90 -0.69 -7.70
CA HIS A 49 3.57 -0.97 -8.26
C HIS A 49 2.60 0.19 -8.00
N ILE A 50 2.50 0.66 -6.75
CA ILE A 50 1.65 1.81 -6.40
C ILE A 50 2.06 3.04 -7.19
N LYS A 51 3.37 3.30 -7.31
CA LYS A 51 3.90 4.42 -8.09
C LYS A 51 3.49 4.35 -9.55
N ARG A 52 3.49 3.15 -10.17
CA ARG A 52 3.02 2.98 -11.55
C ARG A 52 1.52 3.22 -11.70
N LYS A 53 0.72 2.81 -10.72
CA LYS A 53 -0.74 2.97 -10.71
C LYS A 53 -1.18 4.41 -10.45
N THR A 54 -0.58 5.05 -9.44
CA THR A 54 -0.97 6.39 -8.96
C THR A 54 -0.14 7.53 -9.56
N GLY A 55 1.02 7.21 -10.15
CA GLY A 55 1.99 8.20 -10.63
C GLY A 55 2.73 8.93 -9.51
N LYS A 56 2.48 8.59 -8.23
CA LYS A 56 3.07 9.27 -7.06
C LYS A 56 4.16 8.40 -6.44
N LYS A 57 5.28 9.04 -6.05
CA LYS A 57 6.38 8.35 -5.40
C LYS A 57 6.23 8.45 -3.87
N ILE A 58 6.07 7.31 -3.21
CA ILE A 58 6.19 7.20 -1.76
C ILE A 58 7.68 7.21 -1.41
N ALA A 59 8.07 8.00 -0.40
CA ALA A 59 9.42 7.95 0.12
C ALA A 59 9.63 6.64 0.90
N ALA A 60 10.81 6.03 0.78
CA ALA A 60 11.12 4.80 1.52
C ALA A 60 11.06 5.02 3.05
N GLU A 61 11.29 6.24 3.52
CA GLU A 61 11.19 6.62 4.94
C GLU A 61 9.73 6.64 5.44
N GLU A 62 8.81 7.16 4.61
CA GLU A 62 7.37 7.06 4.88
C GLU A 62 6.95 5.60 4.91
N PHE A 63 7.42 4.81 3.94
CA PHE A 63 7.08 3.39 3.90
C PHE A 63 7.69 2.57 5.04
N LYS A 64 8.85 2.94 5.57
CA LYS A 64 9.39 2.31 6.80
C LYS A 64 8.57 2.65 8.05
N SER A 65 7.85 3.77 8.03
CA SER A 65 6.98 4.18 9.13
C SER A 65 5.62 3.49 9.06
N VAL A 66 5.18 3.07 7.87
CA VAL A 66 3.95 2.29 7.72
C VAL A 66 4.11 0.89 8.30
N LYS A 67 3.10 0.41 9.00
CA LYS A 67 3.08 -0.96 9.54
C LYS A 67 1.82 -1.71 9.15
N THR A 68 0.74 -0.99 8.92
CA THR A 68 -0.56 -1.54 8.55
C THR A 68 -0.92 -1.18 7.12
N VAL A 69 -1.92 -1.89 6.58
CA VAL A 69 -2.51 -1.55 5.29
C VAL A 69 -3.13 -0.15 5.32
N ASP A 70 -3.79 0.24 6.41
CA ASP A 70 -4.34 1.58 6.61
C ASP A 70 -3.27 2.67 6.49
N ASP A 71 -2.10 2.48 7.13
CA ASP A 71 -0.98 3.43 7.03
C ASP A 71 -0.55 3.66 5.57
N VAL A 72 -0.49 2.59 4.76
CA VAL A 72 -0.14 2.69 3.33
C VAL A 72 -1.22 3.44 2.55
N VAL A 73 -2.49 3.10 2.80
CA VAL A 73 -3.62 3.77 2.16
C VAL A 73 -3.63 5.26 2.48
N GLU A 74 -3.43 5.63 3.74
CA GLU A 74 -3.34 7.01 4.21
C GLU A 74 -2.14 7.74 3.61
N ALA A 75 -0.97 7.10 3.51
CA ALA A 75 0.22 7.68 2.89
C ALA A 75 0.00 7.99 1.40
N VAL A 76 -0.56 7.03 0.64
CA VAL A 76 -0.89 7.22 -0.77
C VAL A 76 -1.99 8.25 -0.94
N TYR A 77 -3.04 8.19 -0.13
CA TYR A 77 -4.15 9.14 -0.18
C TYR A 77 -3.66 10.57 0.02
N ARG A 78 -2.78 10.78 1.02
CA ARG A 78 -2.12 12.07 1.22
C ARG A 78 -1.27 12.47 0.01
N LEU A 79 -0.47 11.59 -0.58
CA LEU A 79 0.36 11.94 -1.75
C LEU A 79 -0.43 12.30 -3.00
N VAL A 80 -1.55 11.62 -3.23
CA VAL A 80 -2.43 11.86 -4.37
C VAL A 80 -3.22 13.17 -4.19
N ASN A 81 -3.66 13.47 -2.97
CA ASN A 81 -4.51 14.63 -2.67
C ASN A 81 -3.75 15.86 -2.15
N ALA A 82 -2.50 15.74 -1.67
CA ALA A 82 -1.69 16.88 -1.22
C ALA A 82 -1.02 17.64 -2.38
N ALA A 83 -1.11 17.11 -3.60
CA ALA A 83 -0.72 17.84 -4.80
C ALA A 83 -1.90 18.70 -5.29
N GLU A 84 -2.19 19.77 -4.54
CA GLU A 84 -2.97 20.93 -5.02
C GLU A 84 -2.05 22.13 -5.24
#